data_AF-A0A9E9C523-F1
#
_entry.id   AF-A0A9E9C523-F1
#
_cell.length_a   1.000
_cell.length_b   1.000
_cell.length_c   1.000
_cell.angle_alpha   90.00
_cell.angle_beta   90.00
_cell.angle_gamma   90.00
#
_symmetry.space_group_name_H-M   'P 1'
#
loop_
_entity.id
_entity.type
_entity.pdbx_description
1 polymer ?
#
loop_
_entity_poly.entity_id
_entity_poly.type
_entity_poly.pdbx_seq_one_letter_code
_entity_poly.pdbx_strand_id
1 'polypeptide(L)'
;MIRTKLVELSTIEAVAYRQKLRDGKAGIVILRYDSDQPGLASVNRRAGTPEPAANTNLEVFPLEAFQEAIELTSGMPYSRRGAVKLSGRQAEEKPEDASPEEVATVDSAEYEAIVKAYTNKKGELSYDLLNKDFIQFAKSSKIVADMVANRASVDEIREHVLKVKLESLTGNRDLTAAQTNRIVEMLDEVSPRYVFRELNDEIIRMLSR
;
A
#
# COMPACT_ATOMS: atom_id res chain seq x y z
N MET A 1 15.49 -3.79 -3.64
CA MET A 1 15.47 -3.44 -2.19
C MET A 1 14.77 -2.10 -1.97
N ILE A 2 13.47 -2.11 -1.71
CA ILE A 2 12.71 -0.88 -1.44
C ILE A 2 12.95 -0.45 0.01
N ARG A 3 13.67 0.66 0.19
CA ARG A 3 13.99 1.24 1.51
C ARG A 3 12.82 2.06 2.00
N THR A 4 12.49 1.92 3.28
CA THR A 4 11.52 2.76 3.99
C THR A 4 11.96 4.21 3.93
N LYS A 5 11.07 5.11 3.52
CA LYS A 5 11.30 6.56 3.51
C LYS A 5 10.58 7.17 4.71
N LEU A 6 11.32 7.92 5.52
CA LEU A 6 10.76 8.85 6.49
C LEU A 6 10.31 10.09 5.72
N VAL A 7 9.15 10.64 6.09
CA VAL A 7 8.66 11.93 5.57
C VAL A 7 8.61 12.92 6.71
N GLU A 8 9.06 14.15 6.48
CA GLU A 8 8.91 15.24 7.45
C GLU A 8 7.50 15.82 7.33
N LEU A 9 6.88 16.09 8.47
CA LEU A 9 5.57 16.73 8.55
C LEU A 9 5.73 18.24 8.62
N SER A 10 4.78 18.96 8.01
CA SER A 10 4.69 20.41 8.10
C SER A 10 3.76 20.88 9.21
N THR A 11 2.80 20.04 9.61
CA THR A 11 1.84 20.35 10.69
C THR A 11 2.52 20.41 12.06
N ILE A 12 3.54 19.58 12.27
CA ILE A 12 4.33 19.50 13.50
C ILE A 12 5.78 19.15 13.17
N GLU A 13 6.73 19.54 14.02
CA GLU A 13 8.14 19.16 13.89
C GLU A 13 8.32 17.66 14.20
N ALA A 14 8.06 16.83 13.20
CA ALA A 14 8.06 15.38 13.31
C ALA A 14 8.37 14.70 11.99
N VAL A 15 8.72 13.42 12.07
CA VAL A 15 8.78 12.53 10.91
C VAL A 15 7.69 11.46 11.01
N ALA A 16 7.19 11.01 9.86
CA ALA A 16 6.25 9.91 9.77
C ALA A 16 6.76 8.78 8.88
N TYR A 17 6.28 7.56 9.15
CA TYR A 17 6.48 6.39 8.30
C TYR A 17 5.38 5.35 8.51
N ARG A 18 5.26 4.42 7.55
CA ARG A 18 4.34 3.28 7.64
C ARG A 18 4.96 2.12 8.41
N GLN A 19 4.18 1.56 9.32
CA GLN A 19 4.53 0.35 10.07
C GLN A 19 3.33 -0.62 10.07
N LYS A 20 3.61 -1.93 10.00
CA LYS A 20 2.58 -2.94 10.23
C LYS A 20 2.34 -3.04 11.74
N LEU A 21 1.10 -2.81 12.18
CA LEU A 21 0.73 -2.89 13.59
C LEU A 21 0.63 -4.37 14.02
N ARG A 22 0.64 -4.62 15.35
CA ARG A 22 0.60 -5.97 15.92
C ARG A 22 -0.65 -6.78 15.52
N ASP A 23 -1.74 -6.09 15.16
CA ASP A 23 -2.99 -6.68 14.66
C ASP A 23 -2.98 -6.89 13.13
N GLY A 24 -1.83 -6.73 12.48
CA GLY A 24 -1.65 -6.90 11.04
C GLY A 24 -2.16 -5.72 10.20
N LYS A 25 -2.74 -4.68 10.81
CA LYS A 25 -3.26 -3.51 10.09
C LYS A 25 -2.14 -2.60 9.61
N ALA A 26 -2.46 -1.84 8.55
CA ALA A 26 -1.62 -0.74 8.10
C ALA A 26 -1.65 0.37 9.16
N GLY A 27 -0.48 0.71 9.70
CA GLY A 27 -0.32 1.79 10.67
C GLY A 27 0.61 2.88 10.18
N ILE A 28 0.45 4.04 10.80
CA ILE A 28 1.31 5.19 10.67
C ILE A 28 1.86 5.55 12.03
N VAL A 29 3.16 5.81 12.03
CA VAL A 29 3.91 6.24 13.21
C VAL A 29 4.40 7.64 12.96
N ILE A 30 4.13 8.54 13.90
CA ILE A 30 4.70 9.89 13.93
C ILE A 30 5.68 9.97 15.09
N LEU A 31 6.89 10.43 14.79
CA LEU A 31 7.97 10.66 15.75
C LEU A 31 8.27 12.15 15.76
N ARG A 32 7.95 12.83 16.85
CA ARG A 32 8.41 14.19 17.06
C ARG A 32 9.86 14.19 17.51
N TYR A 33 10.56 15.28 17.25
CA TYR A 33 11.93 15.46 17.73
C TYR A 33 12.01 15.77 19.24
N ASP A 34 10.91 16.22 19.84
CA ASP A 34 10.81 16.69 21.23
C ASP A 34 10.06 15.73 22.18
N SER A 35 9.58 14.58 21.69
CA SER A 35 8.79 13.61 22.47
C SER A 35 9.31 12.19 22.29
N ASP A 36 9.49 11.49 23.41
CA ASP A 36 9.88 10.08 23.44
C ASP A 36 8.71 9.13 23.11
N GLN A 37 7.48 9.59 23.30
CA GLN A 37 6.30 8.79 22.97
C GLN A 37 5.89 9.02 21.51
N PRO A 38 5.84 7.96 20.67
CA PRO A 38 5.35 8.07 19.30
C PRO A 38 3.84 8.21 19.24
N GLY A 39 3.36 8.97 18.25
CA GLY A 39 1.96 8.95 17.85
C GLY A 39 1.68 7.75 16.96
N LEU A 40 0.64 6.97 17.26
CA LEU A 40 0.27 5.78 16.49
C LEU A 40 -1.16 5.89 16.00
N ALA A 41 -1.39 5.61 14.71
CA ALA A 41 -2.73 5.50 14.14
C ALA A 41 -2.81 4.31 13.18
N SER A 42 -3.91 3.56 13.23
CA SER A 42 -4.27 2.64 12.14
C SER A 42 -4.90 3.42 10.99
N VAL A 43 -4.76 2.93 9.77
CA VAL A 43 -5.40 3.52 8.60
C VAL A 43 -6.68 2.76 8.29
N ASN A 44 -7.82 3.44 8.39
CA ASN A 44 -9.09 2.88 7.93
C ASN A 44 -9.09 2.85 6.39
N ARG A 45 -8.85 1.68 5.79
CA ARG A 45 -8.76 1.53 4.32
C ARG A 45 -10.06 1.86 3.56
N ARG A 46 -11.22 1.86 4.23
CA ARG A 46 -12.51 2.22 3.59
C ARG A 46 -12.67 3.73 3.48
N ALA A 47 -12.30 4.47 4.53
CA ALA A 47 -12.46 5.92 4.59
C ALA A 47 -11.19 6.70 4.17
N GLY A 48 -10.02 6.06 4.24
CA GLY A 48 -8.72 6.72 4.11
C GLY A 48 -8.38 7.62 5.30
N THR A 49 -9.05 7.44 6.44
CA THR A 49 -8.91 8.28 7.62
C THR A 49 -8.02 7.61 8.68
N PRO A 50 -7.28 8.39 9.47
CA PRO A 50 -6.53 7.86 10.59
C PRO A 50 -7.48 7.47 11.73
N GLU A 51 -7.16 6.36 12.38
CA GLU A 51 -7.77 5.89 13.62
C GLU A 51 -6.66 5.86 14.68
N PRO A 52 -6.44 6.97 15.41
CA PRO A 52 -5.43 7.04 16.45
C PRO A 52 -5.61 5.95 17.50
N ALA A 53 -4.51 5.34 17.93
CA ALA A 53 -4.51 4.39 19.02
C ALA A 53 -4.93 5.08 20.33
N ALA A 54 -5.61 4.35 21.21
CA ALA A 54 -6.17 4.91 22.46
C ALA A 54 -5.12 5.56 23.39
N ASN A 55 -3.85 5.20 23.25
CA ASN A 55 -2.72 5.74 24.00
C ASN A 55 -2.04 6.95 23.33
N THR A 56 -2.54 7.43 22.19
CA THR A 56 -2.00 8.60 21.49
C THR A 56 -2.57 9.88 22.08
N ASN A 57 -1.71 10.79 22.53
CA ASN A 57 -2.12 12.11 22.99
C ASN A 57 -2.43 13.01 21.78
N LEU A 58 -3.71 13.30 21.54
CA LEU A 58 -4.16 14.12 20.42
C LEU A 58 -3.81 15.62 20.55
N GLU A 59 -3.46 16.10 21.74
CA GLU A 59 -2.96 17.47 21.91
C GLU A 59 -1.53 17.61 21.37
N VAL A 60 -0.74 16.53 21.45
CA VAL A 60 0.65 16.48 20.99
C VAL A 60 0.74 15.98 19.54
N PHE A 61 -0.16 15.06 19.17
CA PHE A 61 -0.26 14.47 17.83
C PHE A 61 -1.67 14.75 17.28
N PRO A 62 -1.90 15.95 16.72
CA PRO A 62 -3.20 16.32 16.21
C PRO A 62 -3.63 15.41 15.04
N LEU A 63 -4.94 15.26 14.84
CA LEU A 63 -5.51 14.41 13.78
C LEU A 63 -5.03 14.84 12.38
N GLU A 64 -4.83 16.14 12.18
CA GLU A 64 -4.32 16.76 10.97
C GLU A 64 -2.92 16.24 10.62
N ALA A 65 -2.04 16.05 11.62
CA ALA A 65 -0.70 15.50 11.40
C ALA A 65 -0.76 14.04 10.95
N PHE A 66 -1.74 13.26 11.44
CA PHE A 66 -1.96 11.89 10.95
C PHE A 66 -2.56 11.86 9.55
N GLN A 67 -3.43 12.80 9.20
CA GLN A 67 -3.95 12.91 7.82
C GLN A 67 -2.82 13.26 6.85
N GLU A 68 -2.01 14.27 7.18
CA GLU A 68 -0.81 14.64 6.41
C GLU A 68 0.13 13.43 6.27
N ALA A 69 0.38 12.70 7.36
CA ALA A 69 1.22 11.51 7.33
C ALA A 69 0.65 10.39 6.43
N ILE A 70 -0.68 10.18 6.41
CA ILE A 70 -1.32 9.23 5.48
C ILE A 70 -1.06 9.65 4.03
N GLU A 71 -1.26 10.93 3.73
CA GLU A 71 -1.07 11.46 2.39
C GLU A 71 0.38 11.35 1.93
N LEU A 72 1.33 11.83 2.75
CA LEU A 72 2.75 11.83 2.44
C LEU A 72 3.36 10.43 2.39
N THR A 73 2.83 9.47 3.15
CA THR A 73 3.33 8.09 3.14
C THR A 73 2.52 7.16 2.22
N SER A 74 1.50 7.67 1.54
CA SER A 74 0.71 6.91 0.57
C SER A 74 1.59 6.36 -0.55
N GLY A 75 1.47 5.06 -0.86
CA GLY A 75 2.29 4.42 -1.88
C GLY A 75 3.75 4.17 -1.48
N MET A 76 4.14 4.41 -0.23
CA MET A 76 5.45 4.04 0.30
C MET A 76 5.43 2.64 0.95
N PRO A 77 6.54 1.87 0.86
CA PRO A 77 6.65 0.56 1.49
C PRO A 77 6.71 0.66 3.03
N TYR A 78 6.38 -0.43 3.72
CA TYR A 78 6.51 -0.53 5.17
C TYR A 78 7.96 -0.49 5.66
N SER A 79 8.14 -0.05 6.92
CA SER A 79 9.41 -0.22 7.62
C SER A 79 9.80 -1.68 7.78
N ARG A 80 10.97 -2.07 7.23
CA ARG A 80 11.61 -3.38 7.54
C ARG A 80 12.28 -3.40 8.92
N ARG A 81 12.59 -2.23 9.49
CA ARG A 81 13.14 -2.12 10.85
C ARG A 81 12.00 -1.90 11.84
N GLY A 82 12.14 -2.44 13.05
CA GLY A 82 11.34 -2.02 14.20
C GLY A 82 11.39 -0.49 14.36
N ALA A 83 10.51 0.05 15.22
CA ALA A 83 10.27 1.49 15.35
C ALA A 83 11.53 2.33 15.13
N VAL A 84 11.49 3.21 14.12
CA VAL A 84 12.63 4.07 13.79
C VAL A 84 12.90 4.95 15.01
N LYS A 85 14.15 4.99 15.49
CA LYS A 85 14.55 5.91 16.56
C LYS A 85 15.22 7.11 15.93
N LEU A 86 14.68 8.31 16.17
CA LEU A 86 15.38 9.56 15.87
C LEU A 86 16.61 9.61 16.80
N SER A 87 17.80 9.57 16.23
CA SER A 87 19.04 9.42 16.98
C SER A 87 19.36 10.66 17.81
N GLY A 88 19.31 10.51 19.13
CA GLY A 88 19.79 11.50 20.12
C GLY A 88 20.13 10.94 21.51
N ARG A 89 19.79 9.68 21.86
CA ARG A 89 20.15 9.11 23.17
C ARG A 89 20.43 7.60 23.08
N GLN A 90 21.54 7.19 23.70
CA GLN A 90 21.97 5.79 23.85
C GLN A 90 20.92 4.96 24.60
N ALA A 91 20.80 3.70 24.19
CA ALA A 91 19.80 2.75 24.63
C ALA A 91 20.01 2.27 26.08
N GLU A 92 18.90 2.07 26.80
CA GLU A 92 18.78 0.92 27.70
C GLU A 92 17.99 -0.15 26.94
N GLU A 93 18.62 -1.30 26.75
CA GLU A 93 18.05 -2.48 26.11
C GLU A 93 17.07 -3.17 27.07
N LYS A 94 15.87 -3.49 26.57
CA LYS A 94 15.12 -4.65 27.05
C LYS A 94 14.81 -5.57 25.87
N PRO A 95 15.26 -6.83 25.89
CA PRO A 95 14.94 -7.82 24.88
C PRO A 95 13.68 -8.57 25.30
N GLU A 96 12.61 -8.53 24.51
CA GLU A 96 11.51 -9.49 24.64
C GLU A 96 11.06 -9.96 23.24
N ASP A 97 11.46 -11.20 22.97
CA ASP A 97 10.84 -12.22 22.11
C ASP A 97 10.26 -11.80 20.76
N ALA A 98 11.14 -11.80 19.75
CA ALA A 98 10.75 -11.97 18.36
C ALA A 98 10.58 -13.47 18.06
N SER A 99 9.34 -13.97 18.16
CA SER A 99 8.96 -15.17 17.41
C SER A 99 9.17 -14.88 15.92
N PRO A 100 9.87 -15.76 15.16
CA PRO A 100 10.07 -15.58 13.74
C PRO A 100 8.81 -16.05 13.01
N GLU A 101 7.72 -15.31 13.16
CA GLU A 101 6.67 -15.35 12.13
C GLU A 101 7.17 -14.46 11.00
N GLU A 102 7.45 -15.11 9.87
CA GLU A 102 7.86 -14.51 8.61
C GLU A 102 7.01 -13.27 8.31
N VAL A 103 7.56 -12.10 8.68
CA VAL A 103 7.12 -10.81 8.18
C VAL A 103 7.27 -10.93 6.68
N ALA A 104 6.15 -11.15 5.98
CA ALA A 104 6.06 -11.34 4.54
C ALA A 104 6.94 -10.29 3.87
N THR A 105 8.13 -10.73 3.54
CA THR A 105 9.22 -9.87 3.13
C THR A 105 8.87 -9.53 1.70
N VAL A 106 8.72 -8.24 1.42
CA VAL A 106 8.48 -7.71 0.07
C VAL A 106 9.76 -7.95 -0.75
N ASP A 107 10.00 -9.20 -1.10
CA ASP A 107 11.18 -9.73 -1.82
C ASP A 107 10.74 -10.55 -3.04
N SER A 108 9.53 -10.32 -3.53
CA SER A 108 9.08 -10.82 -4.82
C SER A 108 9.63 -9.90 -5.91
N ALA A 109 10.45 -10.44 -6.82
CA ALA A 109 10.97 -9.72 -7.98
C ALA A 109 9.82 -9.18 -8.85
N GLU A 110 8.69 -9.86 -8.85
CA GLU A 110 7.45 -9.48 -9.52
C GLU A 110 6.87 -8.19 -8.94
N TYR A 111 6.79 -8.07 -7.62
CA TYR A 111 6.33 -6.85 -6.96
C TYR A 111 7.26 -5.67 -7.23
N GLU A 112 8.58 -5.88 -7.19
CA GLU A 112 9.54 -4.82 -7.52
C GLU A 112 9.40 -4.33 -8.97
N ALA A 113 9.14 -5.24 -9.92
CA ALA A 113 8.91 -4.88 -11.31
C ALA A 113 7.68 -3.98 -11.48
N ILE A 114 6.58 -4.30 -10.79
CA ILE A 114 5.33 -3.53 -10.83
C ILE A 114 5.52 -2.16 -10.17
N VAL A 115 6.14 -2.13 -8.99
CA VAL A 115 6.43 -0.86 -8.32
C VAL A 115 7.30 -0.01 -9.22
N LYS A 116 8.36 -0.55 -9.81
CA LYS A 116 9.22 0.18 -10.74
C LYS A 116 8.46 0.72 -11.96
N ALA A 117 7.52 -0.04 -12.51
CA ALA A 117 6.73 0.37 -13.68
C ALA A 117 5.80 1.55 -13.39
N TYR A 118 5.25 1.63 -12.18
CA TYR A 118 4.25 2.65 -11.81
C TYR A 118 4.74 3.66 -10.76
N THR A 119 6.03 3.65 -10.44
CA THR A 119 6.63 4.67 -9.56
C THR A 119 6.77 5.99 -10.33
N ASN A 120 6.22 7.07 -9.76
CA ASN A 120 6.33 8.41 -10.34
C ASN A 120 7.75 8.99 -10.14
N LYS A 121 8.01 10.17 -10.71
CA LYS A 121 9.31 10.86 -10.57
C LYS A 121 9.67 11.21 -9.11
N LYS A 122 8.70 11.22 -8.19
CA LYS A 122 8.88 11.48 -6.76
C LYS A 122 9.22 10.20 -5.96
N GLY A 123 9.12 9.03 -6.59
CA GLY A 123 9.39 7.75 -5.93
C GLY A 123 8.18 7.17 -5.19
N GLU A 124 6.97 7.61 -5.52
CA GLU A 124 5.70 7.10 -4.99
C GLU A 124 5.01 6.20 -6.03
N LEU A 125 4.34 5.14 -5.57
CA LEU A 125 3.52 4.30 -6.45
C LEU A 125 2.27 5.07 -6.91
N SER A 126 2.14 5.30 -8.22
CA SER A 126 1.00 6.00 -8.80
C SER A 126 -0.15 5.04 -9.10
N TYR A 127 -1.14 5.01 -8.23
CA TYR A 127 -2.37 4.25 -8.41
C TYR A 127 -3.19 4.70 -9.62
N ASP A 128 -3.16 6.00 -9.95
CA ASP A 128 -3.86 6.54 -11.12
C ASP A 128 -3.27 6.00 -12.43
N LEU A 129 -1.94 5.95 -12.54
CA LEU A 129 -1.27 5.40 -13.72
C LEU A 129 -1.54 3.90 -13.84
N LEU A 130 -1.50 3.19 -12.71
CA LEU A 130 -1.80 1.76 -12.64
C LEU A 130 -3.25 1.48 -13.06
N ASN A 131 -4.24 2.15 -12.48
CA ASN A 131 -5.65 1.98 -12.86
C ASN A 131 -5.89 2.35 -14.32
N LYS A 132 -5.35 3.49 -14.78
CA LYS A 132 -5.52 3.94 -16.17
C LYS A 132 -5.01 2.92 -17.17
N ASP A 133 -3.83 2.33 -16.92
CA ASP A 133 -3.23 1.35 -17.81
C ASP A 133 -4.03 0.02 -17.82
N PHE A 134 -4.47 -0.45 -16.65
CA PHE A 134 -5.30 -1.66 -16.57
C PHE A 134 -6.69 -1.45 -17.21
N ILE A 135 -7.31 -0.29 -17.00
CA ILE A 135 -8.58 0.08 -17.64
C ILE A 135 -8.42 0.19 -19.16
N GLN A 136 -7.35 0.81 -19.63
CA GLN A 136 -7.08 0.95 -21.06
C GLN A 136 -6.88 -0.42 -21.72
N PHE A 137 -6.19 -1.34 -21.04
CA PHE A 137 -6.07 -2.72 -21.48
C PHE A 137 -7.43 -3.42 -21.51
N ALA A 138 -8.23 -3.34 -20.45
CA ALA A 138 -9.56 -3.95 -20.40
C ALA A 138 -10.45 -3.49 -21.56
N LYS A 139 -10.41 -2.19 -21.92
CA LYS A 139 -11.17 -1.62 -23.04
C LYS A 139 -10.69 -2.03 -24.43
N SER A 140 -9.39 -2.31 -24.58
CA SER A 140 -8.78 -2.62 -25.88
C SER A 140 -8.61 -4.12 -26.13
N SER A 141 -8.76 -4.95 -25.10
CA SER A 141 -8.64 -6.39 -25.20
C SER A 141 -9.87 -7.02 -25.87
N LYS A 142 -9.65 -7.69 -27.00
CA LYS A 142 -10.69 -8.47 -27.70
C LYS A 142 -11.26 -9.58 -26.80
N ILE A 143 -10.40 -10.23 -26.01
CA ILE A 143 -10.82 -11.29 -25.08
C ILE A 143 -11.76 -10.73 -24.02
N VAL A 144 -11.47 -9.54 -23.47
CA VAL A 144 -12.37 -8.90 -22.51
C VAL A 144 -13.69 -8.50 -23.17
N ALA A 145 -13.65 -7.99 -24.40
CA ALA A 145 -14.88 -7.71 -25.15
C ALA A 145 -15.74 -8.96 -25.37
N ASP A 146 -15.12 -10.10 -25.70
CA ASP A 146 -15.81 -11.38 -25.84
C ASP A 146 -16.37 -11.88 -24.49
N MET A 147 -15.63 -11.72 -23.38
CA MET A 147 -16.10 -12.04 -22.04
C MET A 147 -17.31 -11.20 -21.63
N VAL A 148 -17.29 -9.90 -21.92
CA VAL A 148 -18.45 -9.00 -21.69
C VAL A 148 -19.64 -9.42 -22.53
N ALA A 149 -19.45 -9.72 -23.82
CA ALA A 149 -20.51 -10.20 -24.70
C ALA A 149 -21.13 -11.52 -24.21
N ASN A 150 -20.32 -12.40 -23.62
CA ASN A 150 -20.74 -13.65 -23.02
C ASN A 150 -21.28 -13.52 -21.59
N ARG A 151 -21.44 -12.29 -21.06
CA ARG A 151 -21.90 -12.01 -19.70
C ARG A 151 -21.07 -12.69 -18.61
N ALA A 152 -19.76 -12.75 -18.78
CA ALA A 152 -18.85 -13.15 -17.72
C ALA A 152 -19.04 -12.26 -16.49
N SER A 153 -18.75 -12.81 -15.31
CA SER A 153 -18.83 -12.07 -14.06
C SER A 153 -17.73 -10.99 -13.97
N VAL A 154 -17.96 -10.01 -13.11
CA VAL A 154 -16.97 -8.95 -12.81
C VAL A 154 -15.64 -9.56 -12.36
N ASP A 155 -15.71 -10.58 -11.50
CA ASP A 155 -14.52 -11.23 -10.94
C ASP A 155 -13.74 -11.99 -12.00
N GLU A 156 -14.39 -12.71 -12.92
CA GLU A 156 -13.70 -13.41 -14.02
C GLU A 156 -12.96 -12.43 -14.95
N ILE A 157 -13.62 -11.32 -15.33
CA ILE A 157 -13.01 -10.29 -16.18
C ILE A 157 -11.82 -9.65 -15.45
N ARG A 158 -12.00 -9.34 -14.16
CA ARG A 158 -10.97 -8.76 -13.31
C ARG A 158 -9.76 -9.69 -13.21
N GLU A 159 -9.96 -10.96 -12.88
CA GLU A 159 -8.87 -11.94 -12.77
C GLU A 159 -8.10 -12.09 -14.07
N HIS A 160 -8.80 -12.13 -15.21
CA HIS A 160 -8.15 -12.19 -16.52
C HIS A 160 -7.29 -10.94 -16.79
N VAL A 161 -7.86 -9.75 -16.58
CA VAL A 161 -7.14 -8.48 -16.78
C VAL A 161 -5.92 -8.39 -15.88
N LEU A 162 -6.07 -8.73 -14.58
CA LEU A 162 -4.99 -8.71 -13.61
C LEU A 162 -3.88 -9.66 -14.01
N LYS A 163 -4.22 -10.92 -14.31
CA LYS A 163 -3.24 -11.93 -14.69
C LYS A 163 -2.43 -11.50 -15.91
N VAL A 164 -3.08 -11.16 -17.03
CA VAL A 164 -2.39 -10.85 -18.28
C VAL A 164 -1.50 -9.61 -18.16
N LYS A 165 -1.96 -8.57 -17.43
CA LYS A 165 -1.16 -7.37 -17.21
C LYS A 165 0.02 -7.63 -16.29
N LEU A 166 -0.19 -8.37 -15.20
CA LEU A 166 0.90 -8.70 -14.28
C LEU A 166 1.94 -9.62 -14.94
N GLU A 167 1.53 -10.58 -15.77
CA GLU A 167 2.46 -11.37 -16.59
C GLU A 167 3.33 -10.51 -17.51
N SER A 168 2.70 -9.53 -18.18
CA SER A 168 3.40 -8.59 -19.07
C SER A 168 4.40 -7.69 -18.31
N LEU A 169 4.02 -7.20 -17.13
CA LEU A 169 4.85 -6.31 -16.31
C LEU A 169 6.03 -7.02 -15.64
N THR A 170 5.79 -8.25 -15.19
CA THR A 170 6.78 -9.05 -14.45
C THR A 170 7.68 -9.87 -15.38
N GLY A 171 7.26 -10.05 -16.64
CA GLY A 171 7.92 -10.94 -17.59
C GLY A 171 7.71 -12.43 -17.30
N ASN A 172 6.97 -12.77 -16.25
CA ASN A 172 6.66 -14.14 -15.87
C ASN A 172 5.33 -14.55 -16.51
N ARG A 173 5.37 -15.39 -17.55
CA ARG A 173 4.20 -15.84 -18.30
C ARG A 173 3.37 -16.93 -17.62
N ASP A 174 3.89 -17.50 -16.52
CA ASP A 174 3.27 -18.62 -15.81
C ASP A 174 2.79 -18.19 -14.41
N LEU A 175 2.41 -16.92 -14.26
CA LEU A 175 1.89 -16.38 -13.01
C LEU A 175 0.62 -17.13 -12.60
N THR A 176 0.72 -17.85 -11.48
CA THR A 176 -0.42 -18.58 -10.91
C THR A 176 -1.44 -17.60 -10.33
N ALA A 177 -2.70 -18.03 -10.24
CA ALA A 177 -3.75 -17.21 -9.61
C ALA A 177 -3.41 -16.82 -8.17
N ALA A 178 -2.78 -17.74 -7.41
CA ALA A 178 -2.32 -17.47 -6.05
C ALA A 178 -1.24 -16.38 -5.99
N GLN A 179 -0.28 -16.38 -6.93
CA GLN A 179 0.75 -15.34 -7.01
C GLN A 179 0.17 -14.00 -7.44
N THR A 180 -0.73 -13.98 -8.43
CA THR A 180 -1.47 -12.78 -8.85
C THR A 180 -2.21 -12.17 -7.66
N ASN A 181 -2.94 -12.97 -6.89
CA ASN A 181 -3.66 -12.51 -5.70
C ASN A 181 -2.70 -11.96 -4.64
N ARG A 182 -1.58 -12.64 -4.39
CA ARG A 182 -0.57 -12.16 -3.44
C ARG A 182 0.05 -10.83 -3.86
N ILE A 183 0.29 -10.63 -5.15
CA ILE A 183 0.76 -9.34 -5.70
C ILE A 183 -0.29 -8.25 -5.47
N VAL A 184 -1.55 -8.53 -5.76
CA VAL A 184 -2.66 -7.59 -5.55
C VAL A 184 -2.78 -7.23 -4.07
N GLU A 185 -2.71 -8.21 -3.17
CA GLU A 185 -2.72 -7.99 -1.72
C GLU A 185 -1.58 -7.06 -1.30
N MET A 186 -0.35 -7.28 -1.78
CA MET A 186 0.79 -6.41 -1.48
C MET A 186 0.59 -4.99 -2.02
N LEU A 187 -0.03 -4.82 -3.18
CA LEU A 187 -0.37 -3.50 -3.73
C LEU A 187 -1.49 -2.82 -2.94
N ASP A 188 -2.48 -3.60 -2.48
CA ASP A 188 -3.56 -3.15 -1.61
C ASP A 188 -3.05 -2.75 -0.22
N GLU A 189 -2.01 -3.41 0.29
CA GLU A 189 -1.42 -3.04 1.58
C GLU A 189 -0.82 -1.63 1.58
N VAL A 190 -0.21 -1.20 0.49
CA VAL A 190 0.36 0.15 0.37
C VAL A 190 -0.68 1.19 -0.07
N SER A 191 -1.79 0.75 -0.66
CA SER A 191 -2.88 1.61 -1.13
C SER A 191 -3.75 2.14 0.01
N PRO A 192 -4.13 3.43 -0.01
CA PRO A 192 -5.09 3.97 0.94
C PRO A 192 -6.55 3.54 0.66
N ARG A 193 -6.89 3.14 -0.59
CA ARG A 193 -8.28 2.94 -1.04
C ARG A 193 -8.49 1.74 -1.99
N TYR A 194 -7.76 0.64 -1.78
CA TYR A 194 -7.68 -0.51 -2.69
C TYR A 194 -7.16 -0.13 -4.08
N VAL A 195 -6.12 -0.83 -4.55
CA VAL A 195 -5.36 -0.48 -5.74
C VAL A 195 -6.19 -0.56 -7.03
N PHE A 196 -7.17 -1.47 -7.12
CA PHE A 196 -7.95 -1.75 -8.35
C PHE A 196 -9.44 -1.39 -8.25
N ARG A 197 -9.81 -0.50 -7.32
CA ARG A 197 -11.22 -0.09 -7.17
C ARG A 197 -11.79 0.50 -8.47
N GLU A 198 -11.05 1.40 -9.12
CA GLU A 198 -11.52 2.06 -10.34
C GLU A 198 -11.64 1.09 -11.52
N LEU A 199 -10.74 0.11 -11.60
CA LEU A 199 -10.84 -0.98 -12.57
C LEU A 199 -12.16 -1.75 -12.40
N ASN A 200 -12.52 -2.10 -11.16
CA ASN A 200 -13.77 -2.81 -10.88
C ASN A 200 -14.99 -1.97 -11.28
N ASP A 201 -14.99 -0.68 -10.94
CA ASP A 201 -16.07 0.24 -11.30
C ASP A 201 -16.22 0.36 -12.83
N GLU A 202 -15.13 0.33 -13.58
CA GLU A 202 -15.17 0.35 -15.04
C GLU A 202 -15.68 -0.98 -15.64
N ILE A 203 -15.27 -2.13 -15.11
CA ILE A 203 -15.77 -3.44 -15.56
C ILE A 203 -17.29 -3.53 -15.37
N ILE A 204 -17.81 -3.06 -14.23
CA ILE A 204 -19.25 -3.00 -13.96
C ILE A 204 -19.96 -2.12 -15.01
N ARG A 205 -19.38 -0.97 -15.36
CA ARG A 205 -19.93 -0.10 -16.42
C ARG A 205 -19.91 -0.77 -17.79
N MET A 206 -18.88 -1.57 -18.11
CA MET A 206 -18.81 -2.32 -19.37
C MET A 206 -19.90 -3.40 -19.46
N LEU A 207 -20.20 -4.09 -18.36
CA LEU A 207 -21.25 -5.12 -18.30
C LEU A 207 -22.68 -4.56 -18.27
N SER A 208 -22.84 -3.28 -17.92
CA SER A 208 -24.14 -2.61 -17.83
C SER A 208 -24.58 -1.97 -19.15
N ARG A 209 -23.76 -2.05 -20.21
CA ARG A 209 -24.05 -1.55 -21.56
C ARG A 209 -24.62 -2.64 -22.45
#